data_AF-A0A6A3CWC2-F1
#
_entry.id   AF-A0A6A3CWC2-F1
#
_cell.length_a   1.000
_cell.length_b   1.000
_cell.length_c   1.000
_cell.angle_alpha   90.00
_cell.angle_beta   90.00
_cell.angle_gamma   90.00
#
_symmetry.space_group_name_H-M   'P 1'
#
loop_
_entity.id
_entity.type
_entity.pdbx_description
1 polymer ?
#
loop_
_entity_poly.entity_id
_entity_poly.type
_entity_poly.pdbx_seq_one_letter_code
_entity_poly.pdbx_strand_id
1 'polypeptide(L)'
;MDSAIAKKTWELENNIITVETPDRSSDSIFYYDEAVQAKFQQEKPWANDDNYFKRVKICALALLKMVVHARSGGTIEVMGLMQGKTDGDAIIVMDAFALPVEGTETRVNAQADAYEYMVDYSQTNKQAGRLENAVGWTVSAGKVEIGAFRTYPEGHVPQDDPISEYQTIPLNKIEDFGVHCKQYYALDITYFKSSLDSHLLDLLWNKYWVNTLSSSPILANGDCVAGQISDLAEKLEQA
;
A
#
# COMPACT_ATOMS: atom_id res chain seq x y z
N MET A 1 -27.11 -5.74 1.25
CA MET A 1 -26.22 -6.49 0.35
C MET A 1 -25.62 -7.62 1.18
N ASP A 2 -25.71 -8.87 0.72
CA ASP A 2 -25.20 -10.02 1.49
C ASP A 2 -23.68 -9.89 1.69
N SER A 3 -23.21 -10.16 2.90
CA SER A 3 -21.81 -10.07 3.35
C SER A 3 -20.88 -10.83 2.38
N ALA A 4 -21.31 -12.03 1.97
CA ALA A 4 -20.56 -12.88 1.05
C ALA A 4 -20.46 -12.29 -0.38
N ILE A 5 -21.49 -11.59 -0.84
CA ILE A 5 -21.50 -10.95 -2.17
C ILE A 5 -20.53 -9.77 -2.18
N ALA A 6 -20.57 -8.92 -1.15
CA ALA A 6 -19.68 -7.75 -1.07
C ALA A 6 -18.19 -8.15 -1.01
N LYS A 7 -17.86 -9.25 -0.30
CA LYS A 7 -16.49 -9.79 -0.27
C LYS A 7 -16.03 -10.25 -1.65
N LYS A 8 -16.85 -11.06 -2.35
CA LYS A 8 -16.52 -11.52 -3.70
C LYS A 8 -16.39 -10.38 -4.69
N THR A 9 -17.24 -9.36 -4.59
CA THR A 9 -17.13 -8.14 -5.39
C THR A 9 -15.79 -7.45 -5.15
N TRP A 10 -15.39 -7.24 -3.89
CA TRP A 10 -14.10 -6.64 -3.56
C TRP A 10 -12.90 -7.46 -4.08
N GLU A 11 -12.93 -8.79 -3.93
CA GLU A 11 -11.88 -9.66 -4.44
C GLU A 11 -11.76 -9.62 -5.97
N LEU A 12 -12.89 -9.56 -6.68
CA LEU A 12 -12.95 -9.45 -8.13
C LEU A 12 -12.48 -8.07 -8.61
N GLU A 13 -12.95 -6.99 -7.98
CA GLU A 13 -12.57 -5.62 -8.33
C GLU A 13 -11.06 -5.36 -8.14
N ASN A 14 -10.44 -6.02 -7.17
CA ASN A 14 -9.01 -5.91 -6.89
C ASN A 14 -8.18 -7.03 -7.55
N ASN A 15 -8.75 -7.86 -8.43
CA ASN A 15 -8.05 -8.97 -9.10
C ASN A 15 -7.24 -9.87 -8.14
N ILE A 16 -7.79 -10.14 -6.95
CA ILE A 16 -7.06 -10.89 -5.92
C ILE A 16 -6.95 -12.35 -6.35
N ILE A 17 -5.70 -12.81 -6.54
CA ILE A 17 -5.43 -14.19 -6.91
C ILE A 17 -5.45 -15.04 -5.64
N THR A 18 -6.40 -15.97 -5.54
CA THR A 18 -6.35 -17.01 -4.53
C THR A 18 -5.21 -17.95 -4.88
N VAL A 19 -4.25 -18.05 -3.98
CA VAL A 19 -3.19 -19.04 -4.08
C VAL A 19 -3.76 -20.36 -3.54
N GLU A 20 -4.63 -21.01 -4.33
CA GLU A 20 -5.13 -22.35 -3.99
C GLU A 20 -4.00 -23.37 -4.19
N THR A 21 -3.98 -24.40 -3.35
CA THR A 21 -2.95 -25.44 -3.34
C THR A 21 -3.23 -26.49 -4.41
N PRO A 22 -2.50 -26.47 -5.53
CA PRO A 22 -2.11 -27.74 -6.14
C PRO A 22 -0.61 -27.84 -6.45
N ASP A 23 0.19 -26.79 -6.28
CA ASP A 23 1.62 -26.81 -6.62
C ASP A 23 2.52 -26.44 -5.42
N ARG A 24 3.68 -27.07 -5.27
CA ARG A 24 4.58 -26.82 -4.13
C ARG A 24 5.18 -25.40 -4.13
N SER A 25 5.05 -24.68 -5.24
CA SER A 25 5.50 -23.29 -5.41
C SER A 25 4.57 -22.25 -4.79
N SER A 26 3.31 -22.58 -4.50
CA SER A 26 2.37 -21.60 -3.94
C SER A 26 2.61 -21.32 -2.44
N ASP A 27 3.17 -22.28 -1.70
CA ASP A 27 3.60 -22.10 -0.31
C ASP A 27 4.92 -21.32 -0.19
N SER A 28 5.73 -21.25 -1.26
CA SER A 28 7.04 -20.58 -1.21
C SER A 28 6.92 -19.07 -0.99
N ILE A 29 5.82 -18.46 -1.41
CA ILE A 29 5.58 -17.02 -1.17
C ILE A 29 5.41 -16.73 0.32
N PHE A 30 4.84 -17.66 1.09
CA PHE A 30 4.64 -17.52 2.53
C PHE A 30 5.84 -17.98 3.35
N TYR A 31 6.71 -18.81 2.79
CA TYR A 31 7.91 -19.30 3.48
C TYR A 31 9.01 -18.23 3.55
N TYR A 32 9.50 -17.92 4.75
CA TYR A 32 10.64 -17.01 4.93
C TYR A 32 11.94 -17.80 5.07
N ASP A 33 12.85 -17.63 4.10
CA ASP A 33 14.20 -18.18 4.15
C ASP A 33 15.20 -17.09 4.55
N GLU A 34 15.67 -17.15 5.79
CA GLU A 34 16.60 -16.16 6.35
C GLU A 34 17.94 -16.12 5.60
N ALA A 35 18.45 -17.27 5.14
CA ALA A 35 19.73 -17.34 4.45
C ALA A 35 19.65 -16.69 3.06
N VAL A 36 18.54 -16.93 2.34
CA VAL A 36 18.28 -16.29 1.03
C VAL A 36 18.14 -14.78 1.20
N GLN A 37 17.36 -14.32 2.19
CA GLN A 37 17.18 -12.90 2.43
C GLN A 37 18.48 -12.22 2.86
N ALA A 38 19.26 -12.83 3.76
CA ALA A 38 20.55 -12.31 4.19
C ALA A 38 21.53 -12.19 3.02
N LYS A 39 21.57 -13.19 2.13
CA LYS A 39 22.40 -13.17 0.92
C LYS A 39 21.98 -12.04 -0.02
N PHE A 40 20.68 -11.92 -0.29
CA PHE A 40 20.15 -10.84 -1.14
C PHE A 40 20.50 -9.44 -0.59
N GLN A 41 20.43 -9.27 0.74
CA GLN A 41 20.82 -8.03 1.42
C GLN A 41 22.33 -7.75 1.38
N GLN A 42 23.17 -8.78 1.28
CA GLN A 42 24.61 -8.62 1.09
C GLN A 42 24.95 -8.27 -0.36
N GLU A 43 24.32 -8.91 -1.32
CA GLU A 43 24.58 -8.73 -2.76
C GLU A 43 24.08 -7.38 -3.28
N LYS A 44 23.00 -6.84 -2.69
CA LYS A 44 22.39 -5.55 -3.05
C LYS A 44 22.27 -5.35 -4.57
N PRO A 45 21.61 -6.28 -5.30
CA PRO A 45 21.54 -6.20 -6.76
C PRO A 45 20.92 -4.89 -7.28
N TRP A 46 20.03 -4.28 -6.49
CA TRP A 46 19.43 -2.97 -6.77
C TRP A 46 20.41 -1.79 -6.72
N ALA A 47 21.66 -1.98 -6.29
CA ALA A 47 22.69 -0.95 -6.35
C ALA A 47 23.29 -0.81 -7.77
N ASN A 48 23.11 -1.82 -8.62
CA ASN A 48 23.62 -1.83 -9.99
C ASN A 48 22.55 -1.49 -11.04
N ASP A 49 21.28 -1.49 -10.64
CA ASP A 49 20.13 -1.19 -11.50
C ASP A 49 19.09 -0.40 -10.68
N ASP A 50 18.93 0.87 -11.03
CA ASP A 50 17.99 1.77 -10.36
C ASP A 50 16.54 1.30 -10.52
N ASN A 51 16.23 0.64 -11.64
CA ASN A 51 14.93 0.05 -11.99
C ASN A 51 14.83 -1.45 -11.65
N TYR A 52 15.67 -1.93 -10.71
CA TYR A 52 15.72 -3.35 -10.34
C TYR A 52 14.37 -3.90 -9.89
N PHE A 53 13.72 -3.23 -8.93
CA PHE A 53 12.38 -3.61 -8.49
C PHE A 53 11.36 -3.09 -9.49
N LYS A 54 10.47 -3.95 -9.97
CA LYS A 54 9.43 -3.60 -10.95
C LYS A 54 8.03 -3.92 -10.45
N ARG A 55 7.93 -4.79 -9.45
CA ARG A 55 6.67 -5.38 -9.01
C ARG A 55 6.54 -5.32 -7.51
N VAL A 56 5.31 -5.20 -7.03
CA VAL A 56 4.95 -5.40 -5.64
C VAL A 56 3.80 -6.40 -5.54
N LYS A 57 3.94 -7.36 -4.63
CA LYS A 57 2.92 -8.34 -4.29
C LYS A 57 2.41 -8.04 -2.90
N ILE A 58 1.12 -7.72 -2.76
CA ILE A 58 0.53 -7.34 -1.48
C ILE A 58 -0.43 -8.42 -1.00
N CYS A 59 -0.20 -8.91 0.21
CA CYS A 59 -1.12 -9.82 0.88
C CYS A 59 -2.49 -9.15 1.09
N ALA A 60 -3.58 -9.85 0.80
CA ALA A 60 -4.94 -9.32 0.96
C ALA A 60 -5.24 -8.88 2.40
N LEU A 61 -4.62 -9.51 3.41
CA LEU A 61 -4.74 -9.09 4.81
C LEU A 61 -4.02 -7.76 5.07
N ALA A 62 -2.82 -7.57 4.50
CA ALA A 62 -2.09 -6.31 4.59
C ALA A 62 -2.87 -5.19 3.89
N LEU A 63 -3.39 -5.46 2.69
CA LEU A 63 -4.27 -4.55 1.96
C LEU A 63 -5.47 -4.13 2.81
N LEU A 64 -6.15 -5.10 3.42
CA LEU A 64 -7.27 -4.83 4.30
C LEU A 64 -6.88 -3.89 5.45
N LYS A 65 -5.77 -4.17 6.14
CA LYS A 65 -5.30 -3.34 7.26
C LYS A 65 -4.97 -1.92 6.81
N MET A 66 -4.32 -1.75 5.66
CA MET A 66 -4.03 -0.44 5.08
C MET A 66 -5.32 0.34 4.78
N VAL A 67 -6.32 -0.31 4.17
CA VAL A 67 -7.60 0.32 3.84
C VAL A 67 -8.38 0.72 5.10
N VAL A 68 -8.40 -0.15 6.11
CA VAL A 68 -9.07 0.14 7.39
C VAL A 68 -8.39 1.31 8.11
N HIS A 69 -7.06 1.34 8.12
CA HIS A 69 -6.28 2.43 8.71
C HIS A 69 -6.53 3.76 7.97
N ALA A 70 -6.39 3.75 6.64
CA ALA A 70 -6.66 4.91 5.79
C ALA A 70 -8.07 5.48 6.01
N ARG A 71 -9.08 4.61 6.08
CA ARG A 71 -10.45 5.02 6.34
C ARG A 71 -10.64 5.59 7.75
N SER A 72 -9.94 5.05 8.74
CA SER A 72 -10.01 5.57 10.11
C SER A 72 -9.41 6.96 10.25
N GLY A 73 -8.48 7.34 9.36
CA GLY A 73 -7.94 8.69 9.25
C GLY A 73 -8.92 9.72 8.69
N GLY A 74 -9.97 9.32 7.97
CA GLY A 74 -10.92 10.28 7.40
C GLY A 74 -10.22 11.26 6.43
N THR A 75 -10.20 12.54 6.78
CA THR A 75 -9.56 13.61 5.98
C THR A 75 -8.11 13.89 6.37
N ILE A 76 -7.62 13.32 7.49
CA ILE A 76 -6.21 13.47 7.87
C ILE A 76 -5.36 12.42 7.18
N GLU A 77 -4.12 12.79 6.89
CA GLU A 77 -3.15 11.85 6.35
C GLU A 77 -2.66 10.95 7.48
N VAL A 78 -2.57 9.65 7.22
CA VAL A 78 -2.05 8.67 8.16
C VAL A 78 -0.86 7.94 7.54
N MET A 79 0.06 7.50 8.40
CA MET A 79 1.18 6.68 7.96
C MET A 79 1.13 5.27 8.56
N GLY A 80 1.74 4.33 7.86
CA GLY A 80 1.90 2.95 8.29
C GLY A 80 3.19 2.35 7.78
N LEU A 81 3.56 1.21 8.35
CA LEU A 81 4.72 0.43 7.92
C LEU A 81 4.26 -0.89 7.32
N MET A 82 4.93 -1.32 6.26
CA MET A 82 4.75 -2.61 5.62
C MET A 82 5.87 -3.56 6.03
N GLN A 83 5.51 -4.82 6.31
CA GLN A 83 6.45 -5.89 6.60
C GLN A 83 6.38 -6.96 5.53
N GLY A 84 7.54 -7.52 5.19
CA GLY A 84 7.62 -8.56 4.18
C GLY A 84 9.05 -8.96 3.83
N LYS A 85 9.23 -9.34 2.57
CA LYS A 85 10.50 -9.83 2.02
C LYS A 85 10.67 -9.42 0.56
N THR A 86 11.85 -9.66 0.03
CA THR A 86 12.17 -9.45 -1.39
C THR A 86 12.34 -10.79 -2.09
N ASP A 87 11.81 -10.90 -3.30
CA ASP A 87 11.94 -12.10 -4.15
C ASP A 87 12.22 -11.67 -5.59
N GLY A 88 13.50 -11.73 -5.98
CA GLY A 88 13.96 -11.16 -7.25
C GLY A 88 13.66 -9.67 -7.37
N ASP A 89 13.07 -9.27 -8.49
CA ASP A 89 12.61 -7.92 -8.83
C ASP A 89 11.27 -7.52 -8.15
N ALA A 90 10.74 -8.37 -7.26
CA ALA A 90 9.46 -8.14 -6.58
C ALA A 90 9.63 -7.89 -5.08
N ILE A 91 8.92 -6.88 -4.59
CA ILE A 91 8.73 -6.65 -3.15
C ILE A 91 7.46 -7.39 -2.72
N ILE A 92 7.56 -8.25 -1.72
CA ILE A 92 6.40 -9.01 -1.18
C ILE A 92 6.03 -8.39 0.16
N VAL A 93 4.84 -7.83 0.24
CA VAL A 93 4.24 -7.29 1.47
C VAL A 93 3.36 -8.38 2.09
N MET A 94 3.77 -8.85 3.27
CA MET A 94 3.09 -9.90 4.03
C MET A 94 2.12 -9.34 5.05
N ASP A 95 2.50 -8.24 5.72
CA ASP A 95 1.66 -7.56 6.70
C ASP A 95 1.84 -6.04 6.64
N ALA A 96 0.90 -5.29 7.22
CA ALA A 96 0.98 -3.85 7.38
C ALA A 96 0.42 -3.43 8.74
N PHE A 97 0.98 -2.39 9.34
CA PHE A 97 0.50 -1.86 10.61
C PHE A 97 0.55 -0.32 10.65
N ALA A 98 -0.40 0.24 11.38
CA ALA A 98 -0.54 1.67 11.58
C ALA A 98 0.60 2.20 12.47
N LEU A 99 1.15 3.35 12.08
CA LEU A 99 2.00 4.14 12.97
C LEU A 99 1.14 5.22 13.64
N PRO A 100 1.37 5.54 14.92
CA PRO A 100 0.62 6.56 15.64
C PRO A 100 1.09 7.98 15.28
N VAL A 101 1.11 8.28 13.98
CA VAL A 101 1.58 9.56 13.44
C VAL A 101 0.60 10.09 12.42
N GLU A 102 0.36 11.39 12.51
CA GLU A 102 -0.32 12.16 11.46
C GLU A 102 0.69 12.43 10.34
N GLY A 103 0.33 12.03 9.13
CA GLY A 103 1.09 12.36 7.93
C GLY A 103 1.02 13.87 7.68
N THR A 104 2.09 14.41 7.10
CA THR A 104 2.01 15.73 6.46
C THR A 104 2.51 15.58 5.04
N GLU A 105 1.77 16.13 4.08
CA GLU A 105 2.02 16.06 2.62
C GLU A 105 3.48 16.27 2.25
N THR A 106 4.20 17.10 3.04
CA THR A 106 5.57 17.54 2.78
C THR A 106 6.63 16.82 3.62
N ARG A 107 6.27 15.96 4.58
CA ARG A 107 7.25 15.26 5.44
C ARG A 107 6.85 13.82 5.71
N VAL A 108 7.60 12.91 5.11
CA VAL A 108 7.65 11.49 5.48
C VAL A 108 8.77 11.31 6.52
N ASN A 109 8.63 11.94 7.69
CA ASN A 109 9.52 11.70 8.82
C ASN A 109 8.69 11.20 9.99
N ALA A 110 8.83 9.91 10.26
CA ALA A 110 8.26 9.30 11.44
C ALA A 110 8.98 9.94 12.64
N GLN A 111 8.27 10.77 13.41
CA GLN A 111 8.84 11.43 14.60
C GLN A 111 9.43 10.39 15.57
N ALA A 112 10.22 10.80 16.56
CA ALA A 112 10.94 9.88 17.46
C ALA A 112 10.05 8.75 18.03
N ASP A 113 8.80 9.07 18.38
CA ASP A 113 7.80 8.15 18.92
C ASP A 113 7.48 6.98 17.97
N ALA A 114 7.53 7.20 16.65
CA ALA A 114 7.31 6.16 15.66
C ALA A 114 8.51 5.22 15.53
N TYR A 115 9.74 5.72 15.69
CA TYR A 115 10.92 4.85 15.70
C TYR A 115 10.92 3.89 16.90
N GLU A 116 10.54 4.38 18.09
CA GLU A 116 10.39 3.53 19.29
C GLU A 116 9.34 2.45 19.06
N TYR A 117 8.16 2.85 18.55
CA TYR A 117 7.10 1.91 18.23
C TYR A 117 7.54 0.86 17.19
N MET A 118 8.30 1.26 16.16
CA MET A 118 8.82 0.35 15.14
C MET A 118 9.79 -0.70 15.72
N VAL A 119 10.67 -0.29 16.63
CA VAL A 119 11.62 -1.19 17.28
C VAL A 119 10.88 -2.19 18.16
N ASP A 120 9.99 -1.71 19.03
CA ASP A 120 9.22 -2.57 19.94
C ASP A 120 8.32 -3.54 19.18
N TYR A 121 7.64 -3.07 18.14
CA TYR A 121 6.78 -3.90 17.31
C TYR A 121 7.58 -4.95 16.53
N SER A 122 8.75 -4.59 15.98
CA SER A 122 9.64 -5.54 15.31
C SER A 122 10.15 -6.62 16.28
N GLN A 123 10.55 -6.23 17.49
CA GLN A 123 10.99 -7.18 18.52
C GLN A 123 9.87 -8.12 18.95
N THR A 124 8.67 -7.59 19.18
CA THR A 124 7.48 -8.39 19.56
C THR A 124 7.10 -9.38 18.46
N ASN A 125 7.14 -8.95 17.19
CA ASN A 125 6.87 -9.82 16.05
C ASN A 125 7.89 -10.96 15.95
N LYS A 126 9.18 -10.68 16.15
CA LYS A 126 10.21 -11.73 16.18
C LYS A 126 9.96 -12.74 17.28
N GLN A 127 9.53 -12.30 18.48
CA GLN A 127 9.15 -13.20 19.58
C GLN A 127 7.92 -14.06 19.23
N ALA A 128 7.00 -13.52 18.44
CA ALA A 128 5.83 -14.23 17.93
C ALA A 128 6.11 -15.12 16.70
N GLY A 129 7.37 -15.25 16.27
CA GLY A 129 7.78 -16.07 15.13
C GLY A 129 7.58 -15.42 13.75
N ARG A 130 7.29 -14.11 13.70
CA ARG A 130 7.27 -13.33 12.44
C ARG A 130 8.66 -12.77 12.17
N LEU A 131 9.28 -13.28 11.11
CA LEU A 131 10.69 -12.99 10.78
C LEU A 131 10.84 -11.90 9.71
N GLU A 132 9.73 -11.45 9.12
CA GLU A 132 9.71 -10.45 8.08
C GLU A 132 10.14 -9.06 8.59
N ASN A 133 10.99 -8.41 7.80
CA ASN A 133 11.48 -7.06 8.09
C ASN A 133 10.59 -6.00 7.43
N ALA A 134 10.81 -4.74 7.81
CA ALA A 134 10.16 -3.61 7.16
C ALA A 134 10.56 -3.52 5.68
N VAL A 135 9.58 -3.43 4.78
CA VAL A 135 9.79 -3.36 3.32
C VAL A 135 9.29 -2.06 2.70
N GLY A 136 8.54 -1.25 3.44
CA GLY A 136 8.11 0.05 2.96
C GLY A 136 7.17 0.77 3.94
N TRP A 137 6.65 1.91 3.48
CA TRP A 137 5.72 2.75 4.21
C TRP A 137 4.49 3.07 3.34
N THR A 138 3.38 3.38 3.98
CA THR A 138 2.10 3.66 3.32
C THR A 138 1.58 5.01 3.74
N VAL A 139 1.03 5.78 2.81
CA VAL A 139 0.28 7.01 3.06
C VAL A 139 -1.06 6.95 2.34
N SER A 140 -2.09 7.53 2.94
CA SER A 140 -3.42 7.61 2.35
C SER A 140 -3.86 9.05 2.13
N ALA A 141 -4.40 9.33 0.94
CA ALA A 141 -5.07 10.58 0.60
C ALA A 141 -6.53 10.29 0.21
N GLY A 142 -7.46 10.24 1.18
CA GLY A 142 -8.92 10.37 1.00
C GLY A 142 -9.70 9.42 0.07
N LYS A 143 -9.06 8.54 -0.71
CA LYS A 143 -9.66 7.58 -1.64
C LYS A 143 -8.75 6.35 -1.76
N VAL A 144 -9.32 5.14 -1.79
CA VAL A 144 -8.53 3.90 -1.91
C VAL A 144 -8.15 3.69 -3.38
N GLU A 145 -7.12 4.42 -3.81
CA GLU A 145 -6.35 4.16 -5.01
C GLU A 145 -4.92 3.92 -4.53
N ILE A 146 -4.45 2.68 -4.62
CA ILE A 146 -3.12 2.31 -4.12
C ILE A 146 -2.14 2.39 -5.27
N GLY A 147 -1.13 3.24 -5.09
CA GLY A 147 0.08 3.25 -5.90
C GLY A 147 1.27 2.78 -5.08
N ALA A 148 2.23 2.14 -5.73
CA ALA A 148 3.51 1.76 -5.14
C ALA A 148 4.61 2.42 -5.96
N PHE A 149 5.46 3.20 -5.30
CA PHE A 149 6.45 4.03 -5.96
C PHE A 149 7.82 3.83 -5.33
N ARG A 150 8.86 3.94 -6.15
CA ARG A 150 10.25 3.95 -5.68
C ARG A 150 10.99 5.13 -6.30
N THR A 151 11.71 5.86 -5.47
CA THR A 151 12.50 7.01 -5.89
C THR A 151 13.81 6.57 -6.52
N TYR A 152 14.24 7.32 -7.53
CA TYR A 152 15.58 7.21 -8.07
C TYR A 152 16.64 7.72 -7.08
N PRO A 153 17.88 7.21 -7.13
CA PRO A 153 18.98 7.79 -6.36
C PRO A 153 19.32 9.20 -6.84
N GLU A 154 19.95 9.98 -5.96
CA GLU A 154 20.35 11.35 -6.25
C GLU A 154 21.31 11.40 -7.44
N GLY A 155 20.98 12.20 -8.46
CA GLY A 155 21.76 12.32 -9.69
C GLY A 155 21.36 11.38 -10.83
N HIS A 156 20.32 10.56 -10.67
CA HIS A 156 19.76 9.78 -11.77
C HIS A 156 19.18 10.69 -12.86
N VAL A 157 19.48 10.39 -14.12
CA VAL A 157 18.94 11.12 -15.29
C VAL A 157 17.72 10.35 -15.80
N PRO A 158 16.50 10.90 -15.63
CA PRO A 158 15.30 10.22 -16.07
C PRO A 158 15.31 9.98 -17.58
N GLN A 159 15.07 8.74 -18.00
CA GLN A 159 14.79 8.43 -19.40
C GLN A 159 13.41 8.99 -19.77
N ASP A 160 13.18 9.30 -21.05
CA ASP A 160 11.88 9.78 -21.56
C ASP A 160 10.84 8.63 -21.59
N ASP A 161 10.57 8.04 -20.44
CA ASP A 161 9.49 7.09 -20.26
C ASP A 161 8.14 7.80 -20.34
N PRO A 162 7.10 7.12 -20.86
CA PRO A 162 5.76 7.68 -20.94
C PRO A 162 5.25 8.03 -19.55
N ILE A 163 4.62 9.20 -19.45
CA ILE A 163 4.02 9.71 -18.21
C ILE A 163 3.04 8.67 -17.68
N SER A 164 3.22 8.29 -16.41
CA SER A 164 2.33 7.38 -15.66
C SER A 164 0.87 7.84 -15.76
N GLU A 165 -0.05 6.88 -15.62
CA GLU A 165 -1.51 7.03 -15.68
C GLU A 165 -2.02 8.40 -15.18
N TYR A 166 -2.83 9.08 -16.01
CA TYR A 166 -3.38 10.39 -15.69
C TYR A 166 -4.28 10.31 -14.46
N GLN A 167 -3.82 10.88 -13.35
CA GLN A 167 -4.64 11.08 -12.16
C GLN A 167 -5.21 12.50 -12.13
N THR A 168 -6.44 12.64 -11.64
CA THR A 168 -7.03 13.97 -11.42
C THR A 168 -6.38 14.60 -10.20
N ILE A 169 -5.38 15.44 -10.44
CA ILE A 169 -4.65 16.15 -9.38
C ILE A 169 -5.37 17.48 -9.09
N PRO A 170 -5.66 17.79 -7.81
CA PRO A 170 -6.16 19.12 -7.42
C PRO A 170 -5.24 20.26 -7.89
N LEU A 171 -5.82 21.43 -8.22
CA LEU A 171 -5.04 22.56 -8.75
C LEU A 171 -3.89 22.98 -7.83
N ASN A 172 -4.13 22.96 -6.51
CA ASN A 172 -3.13 23.35 -5.52
C ASN A 172 -1.93 22.39 -5.41
N LYS A 173 -1.95 21.23 -6.09
CA LYS A 173 -0.89 20.21 -6.05
C LYS A 173 -0.21 19.97 -7.40
N ILE A 174 -0.69 20.59 -8.48
CA ILE A 174 -0.24 20.27 -9.84
C ILE A 174 1.20 20.73 -10.10
N GLU A 175 1.62 21.86 -9.52
CA GLU A 175 2.98 22.37 -9.66
C GLU A 175 3.99 21.45 -8.98
N ASP A 176 3.75 21.09 -7.71
CA ASP A 176 4.61 20.18 -6.96
C ASP A 176 4.68 18.79 -7.62
N PHE A 177 3.55 18.28 -8.11
CA PHE A 177 3.52 17.00 -8.83
C PHE A 177 4.32 17.06 -10.13
N GLY A 178 4.20 18.13 -10.91
CA GLY A 178 4.90 18.30 -12.18
C GLY A 178 6.42 18.39 -12.05
N VAL A 179 6.92 18.91 -10.93
CA VAL A 179 8.37 19.04 -10.66
C VAL A 179 9.00 17.69 -10.28
N HIS A 180 8.29 16.84 -9.55
CA HIS A 180 8.85 15.61 -8.97
C HIS A 180 8.43 14.32 -9.68
N CYS A 181 7.51 14.35 -10.65
CA CYS A 181 6.99 13.16 -11.34
C CYS A 181 8.05 12.30 -12.05
N LYS A 182 9.22 12.86 -12.38
CA LYS A 182 10.35 12.14 -12.99
C LYS A 182 11.37 11.59 -12.00
N GLN A 183 11.18 11.83 -10.70
CA GLN A 183 12.13 11.42 -9.65
C GLN A 183 11.78 10.07 -9.01
N TYR A 184 10.67 9.46 -9.43
CA TYR A 184 10.24 8.15 -9.00
C TYR A 184 9.60 7.39 -10.16
N TYR A 185 9.45 6.09 -9.99
CA TYR A 185 8.75 5.23 -10.93
C TYR A 185 7.72 4.36 -10.19
N ALA A 186 6.66 3.98 -10.90
CA ALA A 186 5.60 3.14 -10.38
C ALA A 186 5.99 1.65 -10.47
N LEU A 187 5.57 0.88 -9.47
CA LEU A 187 5.69 -0.57 -9.44
C LEU A 187 4.36 -1.21 -9.78
N ASP A 188 4.40 -2.31 -10.53
CA ASP A 188 3.20 -3.09 -10.85
C ASP A 188 2.68 -3.79 -9.59
N ILE A 189 1.49 -3.41 -9.14
CA ILE A 189 0.86 -3.99 -7.96
C ILE A 189 0.07 -5.24 -8.34
N THR A 190 0.30 -6.32 -7.58
CA THR A 190 -0.49 -7.55 -7.63
C THR A 190 -0.89 -7.97 -6.23
N TYR A 191 -2.03 -8.66 -6.11
CA TYR A 191 -2.57 -9.07 -4.83
C TYR A 191 -2.65 -10.59 -4.72
N PHE A 192 -2.35 -11.11 -3.53
CA PHE A 192 -2.41 -12.54 -3.24
C PHE A 192 -3.02 -12.81 -1.87
N LYS A 193 -3.56 -14.01 -1.67
CA LYS A 193 -4.05 -14.48 -0.36
C LYS A 193 -3.78 -15.96 -0.16
N SER A 194 -3.50 -16.36 1.09
CA SER A 194 -3.47 -17.77 1.47
C SER A 194 -4.88 -18.33 1.72
N SER A 195 -4.95 -19.65 1.89
CA SER A 195 -6.15 -20.33 2.40
C SER A 195 -6.52 -19.87 3.82
N LEU A 196 -5.53 -19.61 4.68
CA LEU A 196 -5.75 -19.08 6.03
C LEU A 196 -6.26 -17.64 6.00
N ASP A 197 -5.68 -16.78 5.15
CA ASP A 197 -6.14 -15.41 4.95
C ASP A 197 -7.58 -15.39 4.47
N SER A 198 -7.96 -16.33 3.58
CA SER A 198 -9.33 -16.44 3.10
C SER A 198 -10.33 -16.62 4.27
N HIS A 199 -10.02 -17.53 5.21
CA HIS A 199 -10.82 -17.75 6.41
C HIS A 199 -10.82 -16.54 7.35
N LEU A 200 -9.65 -15.92 7.56
CA LEU A 200 -9.53 -14.77 8.46
C LEU A 200 -10.30 -13.57 7.90
N LEU A 201 -10.23 -13.34 6.59
CA LEU A 201 -11.01 -12.34 5.88
C LEU A 201 -12.52 -12.62 6.01
N ASP A 202 -12.98 -13.88 5.94
CA ASP A 202 -14.39 -14.20 6.19
C ASP A 202 -14.85 -13.79 7.59
N LEU A 203 -14.04 -14.05 8.61
CA LEU A 203 -14.35 -13.66 10.00
C LEU A 203 -14.36 -12.14 10.17
N LEU A 204 -13.37 -11.43 9.63
CA LEU A 204 -13.28 -9.98 9.71
C LEU A 204 -14.42 -9.30 8.96
N TRP A 205 -14.76 -9.81 7.77
CA TRP A 205 -15.82 -9.25 6.94
C TRP A 205 -17.17 -9.33 7.63
N ASN A 206 -17.47 -10.46 8.26
CA ASN A 206 -18.72 -10.63 9.02
C ASN A 206 -18.83 -9.71 10.25
N LYS A 207 -17.70 -9.33 10.86
CA LYS A 207 -17.71 -8.48 12.08
C LYS A 207 -17.65 -6.98 11.78
N TYR A 208 -16.87 -6.56 10.78
CA TYR A 208 -16.56 -5.15 10.53
C TYR A 208 -17.30 -4.57 9.33
N TRP A 209 -17.63 -5.39 8.31
CA TRP A 209 -18.22 -4.86 7.08
C TRP A 209 -19.72 -4.63 7.15
N VAL A 210 -20.44 -5.28 8.07
CA VAL A 210 -21.84 -4.96 8.36
C VAL A 210 -22.01 -3.48 8.76
N ASN A 211 -21.05 -2.93 9.53
CA ASN A 211 -21.03 -1.51 9.93
C ASN A 211 -20.53 -0.58 8.82
N THR A 212 -19.80 -1.11 7.83
CA THR A 212 -19.30 -0.36 6.68
C THR A 212 -20.36 -0.23 5.60
N LEU A 213 -21.09 -1.31 5.31
CA LEU A 213 -22.16 -1.36 4.31
C LEU A 213 -23.46 -0.73 4.80
N SER A 214 -23.61 -0.51 6.12
CA SER A 214 -24.72 0.26 6.69
C SER A 214 -24.48 1.77 6.67
N SER A 215 -23.24 2.22 6.40
CA SER A 215 -22.92 3.63 6.23
C SER A 215 -23.29 4.09 4.82
N SER A 216 -24.03 5.21 4.71
CA SER A 216 -24.43 5.75 3.40
C SER A 216 -23.22 6.40 2.71
N PRO A 217 -22.81 5.93 1.51
CA PRO A 217 -21.66 6.47 0.79
C PRO A 217 -21.76 7.98 0.51
N ILE A 218 -22.97 8.47 0.28
CA ILE A 218 -23.26 9.91 0.05
C ILE A 218 -23.00 10.75 1.30
N LEU A 219 -23.32 10.23 2.48
CA LEU A 219 -23.08 10.95 3.75
C LEU A 219 -21.62 10.83 4.18
N ALA A 220 -20.97 9.70 3.90
CA ALA A 220 -19.57 9.47 4.24
C ALA A 220 -18.59 10.24 3.34
N ASN A 221 -18.93 10.42 2.05
CA ASN A 221 -18.04 11.03 1.06
C ASN A 221 -18.51 12.43 0.60
N GLY A 222 -19.54 13.00 1.24
CA GLY A 222 -20.15 14.26 0.81
C GLY A 222 -19.16 15.41 0.67
N ASP A 223 -18.27 15.57 1.66
CA ASP A 223 -17.25 16.63 1.65
C ASP A 223 -16.21 16.45 0.54
N CYS A 224 -15.84 15.20 0.24
CA CYS A 224 -14.91 14.88 -0.86
C CYS A 224 -15.54 15.22 -2.22
N VAL A 225 -16.79 14.83 -2.44
CA VAL A 225 -17.53 15.14 -3.68
C VAL A 225 -17.71 16.65 -3.84
N ALA A 226 -18.08 17.36 -2.77
CA ALA A 226 -18.19 18.81 -2.79
C ALA A 226 -16.85 19.49 -3.14
N GLY A 227 -15.74 19.02 -2.55
CA GLY A 227 -14.40 19.50 -2.86
C GLY A 227 -13.98 19.27 -4.31
N GLN A 228 -14.25 18.09 -4.88
CA GLN A 228 -13.96 17.79 -6.28
C GLN A 228 -14.77 18.67 -7.26
N ILE A 229 -16.03 18.95 -6.93
CA ILE A 229 -16.87 19.85 -7.75
C ILE A 229 -16.32 21.28 -7.69
N SER A 230 -15.87 21.75 -6.53
CA SER A 230 -15.25 23.06 -6.37
C SER A 230 -13.94 23.17 -7.18
N ASP A 231 -13.05 22.19 -7.08
CA ASP A 231 -11.78 22.16 -7.83
C ASP A 231 -12.04 22.12 -9.35
N LEU A 232 -13.05 21.37 -9.81
CA LEU A 232 -13.43 21.34 -11.21
C LEU A 232 -13.99 22.69 -11.69
N ALA A 233 -14.77 23.38 -10.86
CA ALA A 233 -15.29 24.72 -11.18
C ALA A 233 -14.14 25.73 -11.36
N GLU A 234 -13.16 25.73 -10.44
CA GLU A 234 -11.97 26.58 -10.54
C GLU A 234 -11.13 26.26 -11.79
N LYS A 235 -10.97 24.97 -12.14
CA LYS A 235 -10.29 24.56 -13.38
C LYS A 235 -10.97 25.08 -14.63
N LEU A 236 -12.30 25.10 -14.66
CA LEU A 236 -13.08 25.63 -15.78
C LEU A 236 -13.00 27.15 -15.88
N GLU A 237 -12.82 27.88 -14.78
CA GLU A 237 -12.62 29.34 -14.80
C GLU A 237 -11.22 29.74 -15.29
N GLN A 238 -10.22 28.85 -15.13
CA GLN A 238 -8.83 29.08 -15.53
C GLN A 238 -8.52 28.63 -16.97
N ALA A 239 -9.44 27.93 -17.64
CA ALA A 239 -9.31 27.41 -19.01
C ALA A 239 -9.81 28.40 -20.07
#